data_AF-A0A9D6K236-F1
#
_entry.id   AF-A0A9D6K236-F1
#
_cell.length_a   1.000
_cell.length_b   1.000
_cell.length_c   1.000
_cell.angle_alpha   90.00
_cell.angle_beta   90.00
_cell.angle_gamma   90.00
#
_symmetry.space_group_name_H-M   'P 1'
#
loop_
_entity.id
_entity.type
_entity.pdbx_description
1 polymer ?
#
loop_
_entity_poly.entity_id
_entity_poly.type
_entity_poly.pdbx_seq_one_letter_code
_entity_poly.pdbx_strand_id
1 'polypeptide(L)'
;MNRIFAFVLFCGLFVGAAHAQQSAPADGLVKEFFDNGAPKSEKTFRNGKLNGPLREYYPNGNLINVGTYKDGQINGVFKSYYEDGAVFLEKNFTNGQLQGTAREYYPNEVLKSWENYQNDVLNGLNQYFYPNGNLKLAMNFKNGKLNGLTREYNEDGSLKNEINYEDDHVDGVSKEYGPNGALYAVWTYKIDQKDGASRTFYPSGQSEWEMSFKDGNIDGTNKKYARDGKVLIEAPYKNNQFDGIVKEYYPTGKLKSECKYMDGKKDGLCREFHDNGHIWVEWDYRNNLKEGLAKEYSQEGALWMTVNFQNDKKTGAMKEFYENGAVKQEWAMENGQENGPSRSYYNTGELMTESTYRNGQLNGVVNLYKKDGDLAYIDTYRAGTKEGRRVVGEKIPR
;
A
#
# COMPACT_ATOMS: atom_id res chain seq x y z
N MET A 1 -8.98 10.49 3.82
CA MET A 1 -9.21 11.92 4.15
C MET A 1 -10.69 12.14 4.45
N ASN A 2 -11.11 11.90 5.69
CA ASN A 2 -12.43 12.32 6.18
C ASN A 2 -12.25 13.67 6.87
N ARG A 3 -12.81 14.72 6.28
CA ARG A 3 -12.79 16.08 6.82
C ARG A 3 -13.68 16.14 8.05
N ILE A 4 -13.08 16.17 9.24
CA ILE A 4 -13.80 16.49 10.48
C ILE A 4 -14.03 18.00 10.47
N PHE A 5 -15.26 18.41 10.22
CA PHE A 5 -15.71 19.78 10.43
C PHE A 5 -15.69 20.08 11.93
N ALA A 6 -14.69 20.83 12.39
CA ALA A 6 -14.75 21.51 13.68
C ALA A 6 -15.72 22.69 13.54
N PHE A 7 -16.93 22.54 14.08
CA PHE A 7 -17.81 23.67 14.31
C PHE A 7 -17.18 24.53 15.41
N VAL A 8 -16.40 25.53 15.00
CA VAL A 8 -16.05 26.65 15.88
C VAL A 8 -17.33 27.46 16.05
N LEU A 9 -18.04 27.23 17.15
CA LEU A 9 -19.11 28.14 17.56
C LEU A 9 -18.45 29.45 18.01
N PHE A 10 -18.21 30.32 17.03
CA PHE A 10 -17.89 31.72 17.28
C PHE A 10 -19.14 32.31 17.94
N CYS A 11 -19.09 32.54 19.25
CA CYS A 11 -20.08 33.39 19.89
C CYS A 11 -19.80 34.81 19.43
N GLY A 12 -20.37 35.16 18.27
CA GLY A 12 -20.23 36.46 17.66
C GLY A 12 -20.81 37.54 18.57
N LEU A 13 -19.94 38.45 19.00
CA LEU A 13 -20.33 39.78 19.47
C LEU A 13 -21.02 40.50 18.31
N PHE A 14 -22.36 40.49 18.28
CA PHE A 14 -23.11 41.45 17.47
C PHE A 14 -23.06 42.80 18.16
N VAL A 15 -22.20 43.70 17.66
CA VAL A 15 -22.30 45.14 17.91
C VAL A 15 -23.23 45.72 16.85
N GLY A 16 -24.53 45.68 17.12
CA GLY A 16 -25.50 46.53 16.44
C GLY A 16 -25.52 47.89 17.11
N ALA A 17 -24.98 48.91 16.44
CA ALA A 17 -25.02 50.28 16.91
C ALA A 17 -26.47 50.82 16.84
N ALA A 18 -27.13 50.87 17.99
CA ALA A 18 -28.27 51.75 18.23
C ALA A 18 -27.84 52.80 19.26
N HIS A 19 -27.88 54.07 18.85
CA HIS A 19 -27.64 55.21 19.74
C HIS A 19 -28.79 55.31 20.75
N ALA A 20 -28.62 54.63 21.88
CA ALA A 20 -29.24 55.00 23.14
C ALA A 20 -28.09 55.34 24.09
N GLN A 21 -28.06 56.57 24.60
CA GLN A 21 -27.12 57.01 25.61
C GLN A 21 -27.49 56.32 26.93
N GLN A 22 -27.14 55.05 27.03
CA GLN A 22 -27.30 54.24 28.23
C GLN A 22 -26.26 54.77 29.22
N SER A 23 -26.72 55.37 30.32
CA SER A 23 -25.85 55.76 31.42
C SER A 23 -24.98 54.56 31.81
N ALA A 24 -23.69 54.79 32.07
CA ALA A 24 -22.79 53.73 32.52
C ALA A 24 -23.46 52.95 33.68
N PRO A 25 -23.44 51.61 33.66
CA PRO A 25 -24.08 50.82 34.70
C PRO A 25 -23.48 51.21 36.05
N ALA A 26 -24.34 51.38 37.05
CA ALA A 26 -23.91 51.69 38.41
C ALA A 26 -23.00 50.57 38.92
N ASP A 27 -21.97 50.95 39.69
CA ASP A 27 -21.09 49.98 40.34
C ASP A 27 -21.91 49.04 41.25
N GLY A 28 -21.56 47.75 41.23
CA GLY A 28 -22.25 46.71 41.99
C GLY A 28 -23.00 45.70 41.12
N LEU A 29 -23.95 44.99 41.75
CA LEU A 29 -24.70 43.90 41.14
C LEU A 29 -25.90 44.44 40.35
N VAL A 30 -25.95 44.15 39.06
CA VAL A 30 -27.07 44.43 38.16
C VAL A 30 -27.79 43.13 37.85
N LYS A 31 -29.12 43.12 37.98
CA LYS A 31 -29.98 41.98 37.65
C LYS A 31 -30.94 42.32 36.52
N GLU A 32 -31.06 41.42 35.56
CA GLU A 32 -32.08 41.44 34.51
C GLU A 32 -33.07 40.30 34.77
N PHE A 33 -34.34 40.49 34.45
CA PHE A 33 -35.40 39.51 34.66
C PHE A 33 -36.11 39.18 33.35
N PHE A 34 -36.68 37.98 33.26
CA PHE A 34 -37.62 37.60 32.20
C PHE A 34 -39.00 38.24 32.45
N ASP A 35 -39.88 38.21 31.45
CA ASP A 35 -41.26 38.73 31.56
C ASP A 35 -42.07 38.03 32.66
N ASN A 36 -41.72 36.78 33.00
CA ASN A 36 -42.33 36.01 34.09
C ASN A 36 -41.78 36.37 35.49
N GLY A 37 -40.84 37.32 35.58
CA GLY A 37 -40.20 37.75 36.83
C GLY A 37 -39.03 36.88 37.31
N ALA A 38 -38.70 35.78 36.61
CA ALA A 38 -37.53 34.96 36.94
C ALA A 38 -36.22 35.70 36.59
N PRO A 39 -35.13 35.50 37.35
CA PRO A 39 -33.84 36.11 37.02
C PRO A 39 -33.38 35.61 35.65
N LYS A 40 -32.93 36.54 34.80
CA LYS A 40 -32.39 36.29 33.46
C LYS A 40 -30.87 36.39 33.48
N SER A 41 -30.33 37.40 34.16
CA SER A 41 -28.89 37.54 34.36
C SER A 41 -28.54 38.30 35.64
N GLU A 42 -27.36 38.01 36.20
CA GLU A 42 -26.72 38.71 37.31
C GLU A 42 -25.29 39.08 36.90
N LYS A 43 -24.98 40.38 36.88
CA LYS A 43 -23.68 40.90 36.40
C LYS A 43 -23.12 41.89 37.41
N THR A 44 -21.84 41.78 37.74
CA THR A 44 -21.17 42.74 38.64
C THR A 44 -20.34 43.75 37.85
N PHE A 45 -20.53 45.04 38.11
CA PHE A 45 -19.81 46.13 37.48
C PHE A 45 -18.93 46.90 38.46
N ARG A 46 -17.78 47.37 37.99
CA ARG A 46 -16.90 48.33 38.67
C ARG A 46 -16.31 49.30 37.65
N ASN A 47 -16.43 50.59 37.90
CA ASN A 47 -16.01 51.66 36.98
C ASN A 47 -16.59 51.47 35.55
N GLY A 48 -17.86 51.06 35.47
CA GLY A 48 -18.55 50.83 34.19
C GLY A 48 -18.11 49.59 33.41
N LYS A 49 -17.22 48.74 33.96
CA LYS A 49 -16.77 47.48 33.34
C LYS A 49 -17.22 46.27 34.16
N LEU A 50 -17.44 45.13 33.50
CA LEU A 50 -17.69 43.86 34.22
C LEU A 50 -16.50 43.52 35.12
N ASN A 51 -16.76 43.33 36.40
CA ASN A 51 -15.75 43.04 37.40
C ASN A 51 -16.40 42.29 38.57
N GLY A 52 -16.15 40.98 38.64
CA GLY A 52 -16.80 40.05 39.55
C GLY A 52 -17.60 38.96 38.82
N PRO A 53 -18.51 38.27 39.52
CA PRO A 53 -19.26 37.15 38.95
C PRO A 53 -20.27 37.60 37.89
N LEU A 54 -20.46 36.73 36.91
CA LEU A 54 -21.53 36.72 35.92
C LEU A 54 -22.32 35.42 36.07
N ARG A 55 -23.66 35.51 36.09
CA ARG A 55 -24.57 34.37 35.99
C ARG A 55 -25.67 34.68 34.99
N GLU A 56 -26.02 33.71 34.17
CA GLU A 56 -27.14 33.77 33.23
C GLU A 56 -28.02 32.54 33.44
N TYR A 57 -29.33 32.68 33.24
CA TYR A 57 -30.31 31.67 33.62
C TYR A 57 -31.27 31.36 32.49
N TYR A 58 -31.69 30.10 32.42
CA TYR A 58 -32.81 29.65 31.61
C TYR A 58 -34.13 30.15 32.22
N PRO A 59 -35.23 30.21 31.45
CA PRO A 59 -36.55 30.56 32.00
C PRO A 59 -37.02 29.65 33.14
N ASN A 60 -36.51 28.41 33.21
CA ASN A 60 -36.79 27.44 34.27
C ASN A 60 -36.00 27.70 35.58
N GLY A 61 -35.08 28.67 35.58
CA GLY A 61 -34.23 29.03 36.73
C GLY A 61 -32.88 28.31 36.81
N ASN A 62 -32.61 27.33 35.93
CA ASN A 62 -31.30 26.69 35.83
C ASN A 62 -30.27 27.64 35.23
N LEU A 63 -28.99 27.45 35.55
CA LEU A 63 -27.91 28.27 35.01
C LEU A 63 -27.67 27.96 33.53
N ILE A 64 -27.46 28.97 32.71
CA ILE A 64 -26.92 28.85 31.34
C ILE A 64 -25.40 28.99 31.41
N ASN A 65 -24.94 30.10 32.00
CA ASN A 65 -23.52 30.48 32.03
C ASN A 65 -23.14 31.00 33.42
N VAL A 66 -21.94 30.65 33.87
CA VAL A 66 -21.29 31.23 35.04
C VAL A 66 -19.86 31.57 34.69
N GLY A 67 -19.42 32.77 35.04
CA GLY A 67 -18.04 33.20 34.84
C GLY A 67 -17.63 34.28 35.83
N THR A 68 -16.35 34.63 35.82
CA THR A 68 -15.82 35.77 36.56
C THR A 68 -15.14 36.71 35.59
N TYR A 69 -15.36 38.01 35.75
CA TYR A 69 -14.73 39.05 34.95
C TYR A 69 -13.81 39.90 35.83
N LYS A 70 -12.73 40.40 35.24
CA LYS A 70 -11.82 41.37 35.83
C LYS A 70 -11.58 42.46 34.79
N ASP A 71 -11.92 43.70 35.14
CA ASP A 71 -11.71 44.89 34.30
C ASP A 71 -12.26 44.76 32.87
N GLY A 72 -13.41 44.10 32.73
CA GLY A 72 -14.12 43.87 31.47
C GLY A 72 -13.71 42.59 30.73
N GLN A 73 -12.70 41.86 31.21
CA GLN A 73 -12.22 40.62 30.59
C GLN A 73 -12.59 39.41 31.42
N ILE A 74 -12.94 38.29 30.78
CA ILE A 74 -13.20 37.04 31.49
C ILE A 74 -11.90 36.52 32.13
N ASN A 75 -11.98 36.08 33.38
CA ASN A 75 -10.82 35.66 34.15
C ASN A 75 -11.20 34.59 35.18
N GLY A 76 -10.57 33.43 35.12
CA GLY A 76 -10.91 32.25 35.90
C GLY A 76 -11.74 31.23 35.12
N VAL A 77 -12.48 30.40 35.85
CA VAL A 77 -13.30 29.33 35.26
C VAL A 77 -14.60 29.90 34.71
N PHE A 78 -14.88 29.61 33.45
CA PHE A 78 -16.19 29.77 32.82
C PHE A 78 -16.87 28.42 32.72
N LYS A 79 -18.15 28.34 33.09
CA LYS A 79 -18.98 27.16 32.93
C LYS A 79 -20.24 27.48 32.16
N SER A 80 -20.65 26.59 31.27
CA SER A 80 -22.02 26.58 30.76
C SER A 80 -22.69 25.23 31.00
N TYR A 81 -24.01 25.25 31.06
CA TYR A 81 -24.82 24.09 31.43
C TYR A 81 -25.90 23.86 30.38
N TYR A 82 -26.35 22.61 30.30
CA TYR A 82 -27.58 22.23 29.63
C TYR A 82 -28.80 22.72 30.40
N GLU A 83 -29.97 22.71 29.76
CA GLU A 83 -31.22 23.19 30.37
C GLU A 83 -31.66 22.34 31.57
N ASP A 84 -31.25 21.08 31.65
CA ASP A 84 -31.46 20.17 32.78
C ASP A 84 -30.48 20.42 33.95
N GLY A 85 -29.50 21.30 33.78
CA GLY A 85 -28.48 21.66 34.77
C GLY A 85 -27.19 20.85 34.67
N ALA A 86 -27.08 19.86 33.79
CA ALA A 86 -25.83 19.14 33.54
C ALA A 86 -24.77 20.09 32.95
N VAL A 87 -23.50 19.92 33.32
CA VAL A 87 -22.41 20.76 32.77
C VAL A 87 -22.26 20.46 31.30
N PHE A 88 -22.29 21.49 30.45
CA PHE A 88 -22.03 21.37 29.02
C PHE A 88 -20.56 21.67 28.72
N LEU A 89 -20.00 22.71 29.34
CA LEU A 89 -18.68 23.22 29.03
C LEU A 89 -18.02 23.81 30.27
N GLU A 90 -16.71 23.62 30.39
CA GLU A 90 -15.85 24.32 31.33
C GLU A 90 -14.58 24.82 30.64
N LYS A 91 -14.26 26.11 30.76
CA LYS A 91 -13.08 26.74 30.14
C LYS A 91 -12.32 27.58 31.16
N ASN A 92 -11.00 27.54 31.11
CA ASN A 92 -10.15 28.39 31.94
C ASN A 92 -9.65 29.59 31.16
N PHE A 93 -9.83 30.79 31.72
CA PHE A 93 -9.37 32.05 31.14
C PHE A 93 -8.39 32.78 32.05
N THR A 94 -7.41 33.44 31.47
CA THR A 94 -6.54 34.43 32.13
C THR A 94 -6.54 35.70 31.29
N ASN A 95 -6.98 36.82 31.87
CA ASN A 95 -7.05 38.13 31.19
C ASN A 95 -7.74 38.08 29.80
N GLY A 96 -8.86 37.36 29.72
CA GLY A 96 -9.65 37.23 28.49
C GLY A 96 -9.21 36.12 27.54
N GLN A 97 -8.05 35.49 27.77
CA GLN A 97 -7.48 34.45 26.89
C GLN A 97 -7.65 33.06 27.51
N LEU A 98 -7.94 32.05 26.70
CA LEU A 98 -7.95 30.65 27.11
C LEU A 98 -6.54 30.22 27.55
N GLN A 99 -6.47 29.68 28.77
CA GLN A 99 -5.24 29.24 29.40
C GLN A 99 -5.50 28.00 30.25
N GLY A 100 -4.80 26.90 29.97
CA GLY A 100 -5.04 25.61 30.61
C GLY A 100 -6.14 24.83 29.88
N THR A 101 -7.06 24.22 30.62
CA THR A 101 -7.98 23.23 30.05
C THR A 101 -9.30 23.84 29.58
N ALA A 102 -9.82 23.34 28.46
CA ALA A 102 -11.23 23.40 28.08
C ALA A 102 -11.81 21.98 28.07
N ARG A 103 -13.00 21.82 28.65
CA ARG A 103 -13.69 20.53 28.79
C ARG A 103 -15.12 20.66 28.31
N GLU A 104 -15.51 19.84 27.36
CA GLU A 104 -16.92 19.73 26.91
C GLU A 104 -17.46 18.38 27.38
N TYR A 105 -18.75 18.31 27.70
CA TYR A 105 -19.42 17.10 28.15
C TYR A 105 -20.63 16.82 27.25
N TYR A 106 -21.01 15.56 27.14
CA TYR A 106 -22.27 15.14 26.55
C TYR A 106 -23.43 15.36 27.54
N PRO A 107 -24.70 15.32 27.07
CA PRO A 107 -25.86 15.43 27.97
C PRO A 107 -25.93 14.33 29.03
N ASN A 108 -25.30 13.17 28.79
CA ASN A 108 -25.17 12.09 29.79
C ASN A 108 -23.98 12.30 30.76
N GLU A 109 -23.45 13.51 30.84
CA GLU A 109 -22.35 13.95 31.70
C GLU A 109 -20.98 13.29 31.41
N VAL A 110 -20.90 12.46 30.36
CA VAL A 110 -19.63 11.89 29.90
C VAL A 110 -18.78 12.97 29.27
N LEU A 111 -17.50 13.04 29.64
CA LEU A 111 -16.53 13.95 29.03
C LEU A 111 -16.46 13.71 27.53
N LYS A 112 -16.67 14.75 26.72
CA LYS A 112 -16.66 14.71 25.26
C LYS A 112 -15.31 15.14 24.69
N SER A 113 -14.72 16.19 25.27
CA SER A 113 -13.39 16.67 24.92
C SER A 113 -12.66 17.24 26.14
N TRP A 114 -11.34 17.10 26.12
CA TRP A 114 -10.41 17.77 27.03
C TRP A 114 -9.28 18.33 26.18
N GLU A 115 -9.27 19.64 26.03
CA GLU A 115 -8.33 20.38 25.21
C GLU A 115 -7.43 21.26 26.09
N ASN A 116 -6.17 21.37 25.73
CA ASN A 116 -5.19 22.19 26.44
C ASN A 116 -4.81 23.40 25.60
N TYR A 117 -4.82 24.58 26.22
CA TYR A 117 -4.58 25.87 25.61
C TYR A 117 -3.48 26.63 26.34
N GLN A 118 -2.67 27.37 25.58
CA GLN A 118 -1.77 28.38 26.07
C GLN A 118 -1.97 29.64 25.23
N ASN A 119 -2.43 30.72 25.86
CA ASN A 119 -2.75 31.99 25.20
C ASN A 119 -3.64 31.83 23.96
N ASP A 120 -4.80 31.19 24.10
CA ASP A 120 -5.77 30.89 23.02
C ASP A 120 -5.32 29.86 21.97
N VAL A 121 -4.10 29.32 22.08
CA VAL A 121 -3.53 28.37 21.13
C VAL A 121 -3.47 26.97 21.72
N LEU A 122 -3.87 25.95 20.95
CA LEU A 122 -3.78 24.56 21.39
C LEU A 122 -2.33 24.16 21.70
N ASN A 123 -2.11 23.57 22.87
CA ASN A 123 -0.78 23.19 23.32
C ASN A 123 -0.85 22.06 24.36
N GLY A 124 -0.16 20.95 24.09
CA GLY A 124 -0.19 19.74 24.90
C GLY A 124 -1.14 18.67 24.37
N LEU A 125 -1.47 17.71 25.24
CA LEU A 125 -2.29 16.55 24.90
C LEU A 125 -3.78 16.92 24.89
N ASN A 126 -4.44 16.81 23.75
CA ASN A 126 -5.89 16.92 23.64
C ASN A 126 -6.53 15.53 23.50
N GLN A 127 -7.66 15.33 24.17
CA GLN A 127 -8.38 14.07 24.19
C GLN A 127 -9.84 14.26 23.83
N TYR A 128 -10.39 13.33 23.07
CA TYR A 128 -11.79 13.28 22.67
C TYR A 128 -12.32 11.89 22.97
N PHE A 129 -13.59 11.81 23.34
CA PHE A 129 -14.19 10.57 23.83
C PHE A 129 -15.50 10.29 23.09
N TYR A 130 -15.89 9.03 23.07
CA TYR A 130 -17.22 8.60 22.64
C TYR A 130 -18.26 8.82 23.75
N PRO A 131 -19.57 8.85 23.44
CA PRO A 131 -20.62 8.97 24.45
C PRO A 131 -20.64 7.84 25.49
N ASN A 132 -20.01 6.69 25.19
CA ASN A 132 -19.84 5.57 26.11
C ASN A 132 -18.64 5.76 27.08
N GLY A 133 -17.89 6.85 26.96
CA GLY A 133 -16.73 7.18 27.80
C GLY A 133 -15.40 6.66 27.29
N ASN A 134 -15.38 5.81 26.25
CA ASN A 134 -14.13 5.34 25.67
C ASN A 134 -13.38 6.47 24.97
N LEU A 135 -12.06 6.49 25.13
CA LEU A 135 -11.20 7.43 24.41
C LEU A 135 -11.35 7.17 22.92
N LYS A 136 -11.59 8.23 22.15
CA LYS A 136 -11.74 8.21 20.69
C LYS A 136 -10.46 8.63 20.00
N LEU A 137 -9.85 9.69 20.51
CA LEU A 137 -8.72 10.34 19.87
C LEU A 137 -7.89 11.05 20.93
N ALA A 138 -6.58 10.87 20.87
CA ALA A 138 -5.60 11.60 21.66
C ALA A 138 -4.58 12.22 20.71
N MET A 139 -4.47 13.55 20.69
CA MET A 139 -3.58 14.31 19.80
C MET A 139 -2.64 15.17 20.63
N ASN A 140 -1.36 15.26 20.24
CA ASN A 140 -0.44 16.21 20.85
C ASN A 140 -0.31 17.45 19.98
N PHE A 141 -0.42 18.61 20.60
CA PHE A 141 -0.22 19.91 19.95
C PHE A 141 0.98 20.64 20.52
N LYS A 142 1.66 21.39 19.67
CA LYS A 142 2.68 22.37 20.05
C LYS A 142 2.44 23.64 19.25
N ASN A 143 2.17 24.75 19.94
CA ASN A 143 1.89 26.04 19.31
C ASN A 143 0.81 25.98 18.22
N GLY A 144 -0.27 25.23 18.48
CA GLY A 144 -1.42 25.12 17.60
C GLY A 144 -1.28 24.08 16.49
N LYS A 145 -0.10 23.46 16.34
CA LYS A 145 0.17 22.43 15.34
C LYS A 145 0.23 21.05 15.96
N LEU A 146 -0.20 20.02 15.24
CA LEU A 146 0.02 18.63 15.63
C LEU A 146 1.52 18.35 15.71
N ASN A 147 1.97 17.85 16.86
CA ASN A 147 3.37 17.57 17.11
C ASN A 147 3.48 16.45 18.16
N GLY A 148 4.06 15.32 17.76
CA GLY A 148 4.16 14.09 18.53
C GLY A 148 3.14 13.03 18.16
N LEU A 149 2.98 12.05 19.05
CA LEU A 149 2.17 10.85 18.82
C LEU A 149 0.67 11.15 18.97
N THR A 150 -0.08 10.87 17.92
CA THR A 150 -1.54 10.82 17.90
C THR A 150 -2.03 9.38 17.95
N ARG A 151 -3.06 9.10 18.75
CA ARG A 151 -3.71 7.79 18.86
C ARG A 151 -5.19 7.88 18.57
N GLU A 152 -5.67 7.04 17.67
CA GLU A 152 -7.09 6.87 17.37
C GLU A 152 -7.55 5.49 17.87
N TYR A 153 -8.77 5.44 18.39
CA TYR A 153 -9.36 4.24 18.95
C TYR A 153 -10.74 3.99 18.34
N ASN A 154 -11.17 2.73 18.31
CA ASN A 154 -12.54 2.37 17.98
C ASN A 154 -13.47 2.62 19.18
N GLU A 155 -14.79 2.59 18.93
CA GLU A 155 -15.80 2.83 19.97
C GLU A 155 -15.79 1.78 21.09
N ASP A 156 -15.29 0.57 20.83
CA ASP A 156 -15.06 -0.48 21.83
C ASP A 156 -13.80 -0.26 22.69
N GLY A 157 -13.02 0.80 22.41
CA GLY A 157 -11.78 1.14 23.11
C GLY A 157 -10.52 0.48 22.52
N SER A 158 -10.64 -0.36 21.50
CA SER A 158 -9.48 -0.95 20.83
C SER A 158 -8.67 0.12 20.08
N LEU A 159 -7.34 0.07 20.21
CA LEU A 159 -6.43 0.97 19.49
C LEU A 159 -6.53 0.68 17.99
N LYS A 160 -6.75 1.72 17.20
CA LYS A 160 -6.93 1.64 15.74
C LYS A 160 -5.70 2.13 15.00
N ASN A 161 -5.18 3.31 15.37
CA ASN A 161 -4.02 3.93 14.73
C ASN A 161 -3.11 4.61 15.75
N GLU A 162 -1.80 4.55 15.48
CA GLU A 162 -0.78 5.42 16.06
C GLU A 162 -0.11 6.20 14.93
N ILE A 163 -0.11 7.54 14.97
CA ILE A 163 0.44 8.38 13.90
C ILE A 163 1.33 9.43 14.55
N ASN A 164 2.59 9.53 14.12
CA ASN A 164 3.48 10.57 14.61
C ASN A 164 3.44 11.80 13.69
N TYR A 165 3.32 12.97 14.30
CA TYR A 165 3.29 14.26 13.61
C TYR A 165 4.50 15.12 14.00
N GLU A 166 5.01 15.89 13.06
CA GLU A 166 5.95 16.99 13.30
C GLU A 166 5.44 18.22 12.56
N ASP A 167 5.02 19.23 13.31
CA ASP A 167 4.50 20.51 12.80
C ASP A 167 3.41 20.36 11.72
N ASP A 168 2.37 19.57 12.03
CA ASP A 168 1.22 19.18 11.18
C ASP A 168 1.51 18.15 10.09
N HIS A 169 2.77 17.79 9.86
CA HIS A 169 3.15 16.77 8.88
C HIS A 169 3.27 15.40 9.54
N VAL A 170 2.80 14.35 8.89
CA VAL A 170 3.08 12.97 9.33
C VAL A 170 4.57 12.71 9.10
N ASP A 171 5.31 12.49 10.18
CA ASP A 171 6.74 12.23 10.14
C ASP A 171 7.12 11.16 11.15
N GLY A 172 7.94 10.20 10.74
CA GLY A 172 8.31 9.04 11.52
C GLY A 172 7.33 7.87 11.36
N VAL A 173 7.25 7.04 12.40
CA VAL A 173 6.54 5.76 12.33
C VAL A 173 5.06 5.92 12.64
N SER A 174 4.22 5.41 11.74
CA SER A 174 2.79 5.20 11.95
C SER A 174 2.47 3.70 12.03
N LYS A 175 1.48 3.33 12.83
CA LYS A 175 1.03 1.94 13.00
C LYS A 175 -0.48 1.85 12.87
N GLU A 176 -0.92 0.77 12.25
CA GLU A 176 -2.33 0.42 12.09
C GLU A 176 -2.61 -0.92 12.75
N TYR A 177 -3.75 -1.01 13.43
CA TYR A 177 -4.15 -2.19 14.17
C TYR A 177 -5.46 -2.75 13.59
N GLY A 178 -5.55 -4.07 13.49
CA GLY A 178 -6.75 -4.77 13.04
C GLY A 178 -7.86 -4.80 14.10
N PRO A 179 -9.07 -5.30 13.75
CA PRO A 179 -10.23 -5.30 14.66
C PRO A 179 -10.04 -6.08 15.96
N ASN A 180 -9.09 -7.02 16.01
CA ASN A 180 -8.74 -7.77 17.22
C ASN A 180 -7.59 -7.14 18.03
N GLY A 181 -7.17 -5.92 17.68
CA GLY A 181 -6.03 -5.22 18.28
C GLY A 181 -4.66 -5.72 17.81
N ALA A 182 -4.59 -6.67 16.88
CA ALA A 182 -3.32 -7.13 16.33
C ALA A 182 -2.70 -6.04 15.42
N LEU A 183 -1.39 -5.84 15.51
CA LEU A 183 -0.66 -4.93 14.63
C LEU A 183 -0.79 -5.42 13.17
N TYR A 184 -1.38 -4.60 12.31
CA TYR A 184 -1.63 -4.91 10.91
C TYR A 184 -0.56 -4.31 9.99
N ALA A 185 -0.15 -3.07 10.25
CA ALA A 185 0.85 -2.39 9.43
C ALA A 185 1.72 -1.43 10.24
N VAL A 186 2.95 -1.23 9.77
CA VAL A 186 3.89 -0.21 10.20
C VAL A 186 4.37 0.53 8.96
N TRP A 187 4.16 1.83 8.93
CA TRP A 187 4.56 2.72 7.85
C TRP A 187 5.57 3.74 8.36
N THR A 188 6.62 3.99 7.60
CA THR A 188 7.57 5.05 7.91
C THR A 188 7.35 6.22 6.95
N TYR A 189 7.20 7.41 7.52
CA TYR A 189 6.98 8.64 6.79
C TYR A 189 8.11 9.63 7.03
N LYS A 190 8.29 10.52 6.05
CA LYS A 190 9.07 11.74 6.16
C LYS A 190 8.28 12.84 5.45
N ILE A 191 7.86 13.86 6.19
CA ILE A 191 7.04 14.98 5.69
C ILE A 191 5.90 14.49 4.77
N ASP A 192 4.92 13.79 5.35
CA ASP A 192 3.72 13.24 4.70
C ASP A 192 3.92 12.16 3.63
N GLN A 193 5.16 11.87 3.22
CA GLN A 193 5.47 10.87 2.21
C GLN A 193 6.04 9.61 2.85
N LYS A 194 5.70 8.44 2.32
CA LYS A 194 6.33 7.19 2.75
C LYS A 194 7.82 7.23 2.38
N ASP A 195 8.69 7.05 3.37
CA ASP A 195 10.13 7.04 3.18
C ASP A 195 10.76 6.11 4.23
N GLY A 196 11.56 5.16 3.78
CA GLY A 196 12.14 4.11 4.60
C GLY A 196 11.36 2.78 4.58
N ALA A 197 11.74 1.89 5.50
CA ALA A 197 11.17 0.54 5.59
C ALA A 197 9.76 0.58 6.17
N SER A 198 8.85 -0.18 5.55
CA SER A 198 7.47 -0.38 5.99
C SER A 198 7.11 -1.85 5.94
N ARG A 199 6.14 -2.28 6.72
CA ARG A 199 5.79 -3.70 6.86
C ARG A 199 4.30 -3.91 7.11
N THR A 200 3.72 -4.95 6.53
CA THR A 200 2.41 -5.48 6.94
C THR A 200 2.58 -6.83 7.61
N PHE A 201 1.59 -7.22 8.40
CA PHE A 201 1.64 -8.44 9.21
C PHE A 201 0.38 -9.27 9.02
N TYR A 202 0.55 -10.59 9.07
CA TYR A 202 -0.56 -11.51 9.27
C TYR A 202 -1.20 -11.32 10.64
N PRO A 203 -2.45 -11.79 10.85
CA PRO A 203 -3.08 -11.76 12.17
C PRO A 203 -2.30 -12.49 13.28
N SER A 204 -1.38 -13.40 12.91
CA SER A 204 -0.45 -14.07 13.82
C SER A 204 0.71 -13.18 14.29
N GLY A 205 0.88 -12.00 13.72
CA GLY A 205 1.99 -11.08 13.99
C GLY A 205 3.25 -11.33 13.15
N GLN A 206 3.27 -12.37 12.30
CA GLN A 206 4.37 -12.57 11.36
C GLN A 206 4.30 -11.58 10.19
N SER A 207 5.46 -11.14 9.69
CA SER A 207 5.52 -10.29 8.50
C SER A 207 4.81 -10.94 7.31
N GLU A 208 4.01 -10.17 6.59
CA GLU A 208 3.42 -10.57 5.31
C GLU A 208 4.15 -9.88 4.16
N TRP A 209 4.33 -8.56 4.26
CA TRP A 209 5.11 -7.77 3.32
C TRP A 209 6.14 -6.91 4.03
N GLU A 210 7.33 -6.86 3.47
CA GLU A 210 8.32 -5.82 3.74
C GLU A 210 8.48 -4.98 2.49
N MET A 211 8.41 -3.67 2.66
CA MET A 211 8.46 -2.70 1.59
C MET A 211 9.50 -1.63 1.91
N SER A 212 10.22 -1.19 0.90
CA SER A 212 11.16 -0.08 1.00
C SER A 212 10.61 1.08 0.18
N PHE A 213 10.54 2.27 0.79
CA PHE A 213 10.10 3.49 0.13
C PHE A 213 11.21 4.55 0.13
N LYS A 214 11.23 5.38 -0.92
CA LYS A 214 12.06 6.58 -1.01
C LYS A 214 11.24 7.68 -1.68
N ASP A 215 11.09 8.81 -0.98
CA ASP A 215 10.36 9.99 -1.47
C ASP A 215 8.97 9.63 -2.05
N GLY A 216 8.24 8.77 -1.32
CA GLY A 216 6.89 8.30 -1.68
C GLY A 216 6.84 7.13 -2.67
N ASN A 217 7.93 6.80 -3.34
CA ASN A 217 8.00 5.70 -4.31
C ASN A 217 8.51 4.41 -3.68
N ILE A 218 8.09 3.26 -4.18
CA ILE A 218 8.71 1.98 -3.84
C ILE A 218 10.12 1.97 -4.45
N ASP A 219 11.13 1.86 -3.60
CA ASP A 219 12.54 1.89 -3.98
C ASP A 219 13.35 1.05 -2.98
N GLY A 220 14.15 0.12 -3.50
CA GLY A 220 14.81 -0.93 -2.73
C GLY A 220 14.13 -2.28 -2.88
N THR A 221 14.47 -3.24 -2.01
CA THR A 221 13.96 -4.61 -2.12
C THR A 221 12.70 -4.80 -1.29
N ASN A 222 11.62 -5.23 -1.95
CA ASN A 222 10.41 -5.68 -1.29
C ASN A 222 10.40 -7.19 -1.17
N LYS A 223 9.85 -7.69 -0.06
CA LYS A 223 9.72 -9.12 0.22
C LYS A 223 8.30 -9.47 0.61
N LYS A 224 7.79 -10.55 0.04
CA LYS A 224 6.56 -11.20 0.49
C LYS A 224 6.93 -12.45 1.26
N TYR A 225 6.25 -12.69 2.37
CA TYR A 225 6.44 -13.87 3.20
C TYR A 225 5.19 -14.74 3.21
N ALA A 226 5.36 -16.03 3.47
CA ALA A 226 4.29 -16.95 3.80
C ALA A 226 3.96 -16.88 5.30
N ARG A 227 2.86 -17.52 5.71
CA ARG A 227 2.41 -17.59 7.12
C ARG A 227 3.32 -18.40 8.05
N ASP A 228 4.33 -19.08 7.51
CA ASP A 228 5.39 -19.77 8.26
C ASP A 228 6.71 -18.97 8.28
N GLY A 229 6.70 -17.75 7.72
CA GLY A 229 7.86 -16.85 7.66
C GLY A 229 8.80 -17.09 6.48
N LYS A 230 8.53 -18.06 5.59
CA LYS A 230 9.37 -18.25 4.40
C LYS A 230 9.14 -17.15 3.37
N VAL A 231 10.20 -16.71 2.70
CA VAL A 231 10.09 -15.76 1.59
C VAL A 231 9.38 -16.43 0.42
N LEU A 232 8.37 -15.77 -0.14
CA LEU A 232 7.66 -16.16 -1.35
C LEU A 232 8.07 -15.33 -2.56
N ILE A 233 8.40 -14.05 -2.33
CA ILE A 233 8.80 -13.11 -3.38
C ILE A 233 9.91 -12.22 -2.83
N GLU A 234 10.96 -12.01 -3.60
CA GLU A 234 11.97 -10.99 -3.38
C GLU A 234 12.11 -10.17 -4.67
N ALA A 235 11.79 -8.88 -4.61
CA ALA A 235 11.73 -8.04 -5.79
C ALA A 235 12.44 -6.71 -5.54
N PRO A 236 13.52 -6.42 -6.27
CA PRO A 236 14.15 -5.10 -6.26
C PRO A 236 13.34 -4.12 -7.11
N TYR A 237 13.11 -2.94 -6.55
CA TYR A 237 12.41 -1.84 -7.18
C TYR A 237 13.29 -0.60 -7.24
N LYS A 238 13.04 0.21 -8.26
CA LYS A 238 13.53 1.57 -8.40
C LYS A 238 12.39 2.42 -8.96
N ASN A 239 12.02 3.50 -8.27
CA ASN A 239 10.91 4.37 -8.69
C ASN A 239 9.62 3.62 -9.10
N ASN A 240 9.13 2.72 -8.25
CA ASN A 240 7.94 1.88 -8.46
C ASN A 240 8.02 0.82 -9.57
N GLN A 241 9.17 0.65 -10.22
CA GLN A 241 9.38 -0.35 -11.27
C GLN A 241 10.35 -1.43 -10.81
N PHE A 242 10.16 -2.67 -11.26
CA PHE A 242 11.15 -3.72 -11.02
C PHE A 242 12.48 -3.35 -11.70
N ASP A 243 13.58 -3.38 -10.95
CA ASP A 243 14.91 -3.07 -11.46
C ASP A 243 15.93 -3.97 -10.78
N GLY A 244 16.37 -5.01 -11.51
CA GLY A 244 17.19 -6.10 -10.97
C GLY A 244 16.52 -7.48 -11.10
N ILE A 245 16.98 -8.45 -10.32
CA ILE A 245 16.49 -9.83 -10.41
C ILE A 245 15.32 -10.03 -9.44
N VAL A 246 14.12 -10.25 -9.98
CA VAL A 246 12.95 -10.65 -9.21
C VAL A 246 12.98 -12.16 -9.01
N LYS A 247 12.79 -12.63 -7.79
CA LYS A 247 12.77 -14.05 -7.42
C LYS A 247 11.44 -14.43 -6.80
N GLU A 248 10.90 -15.56 -7.22
CA GLU A 248 9.76 -16.21 -6.58
C GLU A 248 10.17 -17.55 -6.00
N TYR A 249 9.56 -17.93 -4.89
CA TYR A 249 9.83 -19.18 -4.20
C TYR A 249 8.55 -19.97 -4.01
N TYR A 250 8.66 -21.29 -4.03
CA TYR A 250 7.59 -22.18 -3.60
C TYR A 250 7.34 -22.04 -2.09
N PRO A 251 6.15 -22.41 -1.58
CA PRO A 251 5.89 -22.47 -0.13
C PRO A 251 6.86 -23.38 0.64
N THR A 252 7.54 -24.30 -0.06
CA THR A 252 8.60 -25.13 0.52
C THR A 252 9.85 -24.32 0.88
N GLY A 253 10.06 -23.17 0.23
CA GLY A 253 11.26 -22.31 0.31
C GLY A 253 12.23 -22.50 -0.86
N LYS A 254 11.96 -23.44 -1.77
CA LYS A 254 12.78 -23.64 -2.98
C LYS A 254 12.51 -22.54 -4.00
N LEU A 255 13.54 -22.14 -4.75
CA LEU A 255 13.42 -21.17 -5.83
C LEU A 255 12.47 -21.74 -6.90
N LYS A 256 11.48 -20.94 -7.29
CA LYS A 256 10.48 -21.27 -8.31
C LYS A 256 10.82 -20.58 -9.62
N SER A 257 11.21 -19.32 -9.55
CA SER A 257 11.66 -18.57 -10.71
C SER A 257 12.58 -17.42 -10.31
N GLU A 258 13.44 -17.02 -11.24
CA GLU A 258 14.16 -15.75 -11.17
C GLU A 258 14.16 -15.10 -12.55
N CYS A 259 14.01 -13.78 -12.61
CA CYS A 259 13.91 -13.08 -13.88
C CYS A 259 14.50 -11.68 -13.76
N LYS A 260 15.34 -11.32 -14.72
CA LYS A 260 15.99 -10.01 -14.76
C LYS A 260 15.04 -8.96 -15.34
N TYR A 261 14.86 -7.88 -14.60
CA TYR A 261 14.12 -6.70 -15.00
C TYR A 261 15.05 -5.48 -15.10
N MET A 262 14.74 -4.59 -16.04
CA MET A 262 15.32 -3.26 -16.19
C MET A 262 14.17 -2.30 -16.51
N ASP A 263 14.02 -1.23 -15.73
CA ASP A 263 12.94 -0.24 -15.89
C ASP A 263 11.54 -0.89 -16.02
N GLY A 264 11.27 -1.89 -15.19
CA GLY A 264 9.99 -2.59 -15.11
C GLY A 264 9.74 -3.60 -16.23
N LYS A 265 10.67 -3.80 -17.17
CA LYS A 265 10.54 -4.77 -18.26
C LYS A 265 11.50 -5.94 -18.05
N LYS A 266 11.08 -7.15 -18.42
CA LYS A 266 11.99 -8.29 -18.52
C LYS A 266 13.07 -7.96 -19.55
N ASP A 267 14.31 -7.95 -19.11
CA ASP A 267 15.47 -7.63 -19.96
C ASP A 267 16.70 -8.41 -19.47
N GLY A 268 16.95 -9.51 -20.17
CA GLY A 268 17.93 -10.53 -19.87
C GLY A 268 17.30 -11.87 -19.48
N LEU A 269 18.09 -12.67 -18.76
CA LEU A 269 17.78 -14.06 -18.49
C LEU A 269 16.67 -14.23 -17.43
N CYS A 270 15.73 -15.11 -17.73
CA CYS A 270 14.71 -15.58 -16.81
C CYS A 270 14.75 -17.11 -16.74
N ARG A 271 14.76 -17.65 -15.53
CA ARG A 271 14.77 -19.08 -15.25
C ARG A 271 13.54 -19.48 -14.46
N GLU A 272 12.98 -20.63 -14.80
CA GLU A 272 11.98 -21.31 -13.99
C GLU A 272 12.52 -22.67 -13.59
N PHE A 273 12.15 -23.11 -12.39
CA PHE A 273 12.70 -24.32 -11.77
C PHE A 273 11.57 -25.31 -11.52
N HIS A 274 11.89 -26.60 -11.66
CA HIS A 274 11.08 -27.68 -11.13
C HIS A 274 11.05 -27.64 -9.59
N ASP A 275 10.07 -28.30 -8.99
CA ASP A 275 9.95 -28.44 -7.54
C ASP A 275 11.11 -29.22 -6.90
N ASN A 276 11.81 -30.05 -7.68
CA ASN A 276 13.04 -30.71 -7.27
C ASN A 276 14.24 -29.74 -7.18
N GLY A 277 14.17 -28.57 -7.83
CA GLY A 277 15.19 -27.52 -7.84
C GLY A 277 16.05 -27.48 -9.11
N HIS A 278 15.88 -28.42 -10.04
CA HIS A 278 16.51 -28.33 -11.36
C HIS A 278 15.82 -27.25 -12.19
N ILE A 279 16.60 -26.61 -13.08
CA ILE A 279 16.04 -25.66 -14.04
C ILE A 279 15.07 -26.43 -14.94
N TRP A 280 13.89 -25.87 -15.16
CA TRP A 280 12.93 -26.35 -16.15
C TRP A 280 13.16 -25.63 -17.47
N VAL A 281 13.30 -24.30 -17.43
CA VAL A 281 13.47 -23.50 -18.63
C VAL A 281 14.26 -22.22 -18.38
N GLU A 282 15.06 -21.83 -19.37
CA GLU A 282 15.75 -20.56 -19.48
C GLU A 282 15.23 -19.79 -20.69
N TRP A 283 14.84 -18.54 -20.48
CA TRP A 283 14.40 -17.60 -21.51
C TRP A 283 15.29 -16.37 -21.50
N ASP A 284 15.73 -15.91 -22.67
CA ASP A 284 16.33 -14.59 -22.81
C ASP A 284 15.28 -13.61 -23.32
N TYR A 285 15.21 -12.44 -22.68
CA TYR A 285 14.23 -11.40 -22.94
C TYR A 285 14.92 -10.09 -23.31
N ARG A 286 14.32 -9.33 -24.22
CA ARG A 286 14.66 -7.94 -24.50
C ARG A 286 13.37 -7.13 -24.52
N ASN A 287 13.25 -6.14 -23.63
CA ASN A 287 12.04 -5.31 -23.52
C ASN A 287 10.72 -6.12 -23.49
N ASN A 288 10.63 -7.12 -22.61
CA ASN A 288 9.51 -8.06 -22.44
C ASN A 288 9.27 -9.08 -23.57
N LEU A 289 9.99 -9.02 -24.68
CA LEU A 289 9.88 -9.98 -25.78
C LEU A 289 10.98 -11.04 -25.65
N LYS A 290 10.65 -12.32 -25.89
CA LYS A 290 11.66 -13.38 -25.99
C LYS A 290 12.57 -13.11 -27.18
N GLU A 291 13.86 -13.14 -26.95
CA GLU A 291 14.89 -12.82 -27.93
C GLU A 291 16.11 -13.73 -27.70
N GLY A 292 16.53 -14.48 -28.71
CA GLY A 292 17.67 -15.39 -28.62
C GLY A 292 17.30 -16.83 -28.22
N LEU A 293 18.25 -17.54 -27.60
CA LEU A 293 18.18 -18.97 -27.36
C LEU A 293 17.51 -19.28 -26.01
N ALA A 294 16.32 -19.87 -26.06
CA ALA A 294 15.70 -20.51 -24.92
C ALA A 294 16.17 -21.96 -24.80
N LYS A 295 16.24 -22.46 -23.56
CA LYS A 295 16.65 -23.84 -23.25
C LYS A 295 15.65 -24.46 -22.30
N GLU A 296 15.16 -25.64 -22.65
CA GLU A 296 14.26 -26.44 -21.81
C GLU A 296 14.99 -27.69 -21.34
N TYR A 297 14.76 -28.07 -20.10
CA TYR A 297 15.43 -29.17 -19.44
C TYR A 297 14.38 -30.15 -18.87
N SER A 298 14.78 -31.41 -18.73
CA SER A 298 13.97 -32.44 -18.08
C SER A 298 13.97 -32.28 -16.56
N GLN A 299 13.11 -33.04 -15.87
CA GLN A 299 13.12 -33.09 -14.41
C GLN A 299 14.47 -33.57 -13.84
N GLU A 300 15.22 -34.39 -14.56
CA GLU A 300 16.56 -34.85 -14.16
C GLU A 300 17.68 -33.85 -14.51
N GLY A 301 17.32 -32.68 -15.08
CA GLY A 301 18.25 -31.62 -15.45
C GLY A 301 18.94 -31.81 -16.81
N ALA A 302 18.58 -32.84 -17.57
CA ALA A 302 19.12 -33.04 -18.92
C ALA A 302 18.53 -31.99 -19.88
N LEU A 303 19.37 -31.35 -20.71
CA LEU A 303 18.90 -30.44 -21.75
C LEU A 303 18.00 -31.22 -22.72
N TRP A 304 16.75 -30.82 -22.83
CA TRP A 304 15.73 -31.48 -23.63
C TRP A 304 15.57 -30.79 -24.99
N MET A 305 15.55 -29.45 -25.00
CA MET A 305 15.27 -28.69 -26.20
C MET A 305 15.93 -27.31 -26.17
N THR A 306 16.34 -26.83 -27.35
CA THR A 306 16.74 -25.44 -27.55
C THR A 306 15.86 -24.79 -28.61
N VAL A 307 15.39 -23.57 -28.32
CA VAL A 307 14.41 -22.84 -29.13
C VAL A 307 14.91 -21.41 -29.35
N ASN A 308 15.14 -21.03 -30.60
CA ASN A 308 15.56 -19.67 -30.93
C ASN A 308 14.35 -18.77 -31.16
N PHE A 309 14.38 -17.55 -30.61
CA PHE A 309 13.34 -16.54 -30.73
C PHE A 309 13.87 -15.23 -31.31
N GLN A 310 13.00 -14.57 -32.06
CA GLN A 310 13.15 -13.16 -32.42
C GLN A 310 11.79 -12.48 -32.26
N ASN A 311 11.71 -11.49 -31.37
CA ASN A 311 10.46 -10.81 -31.03
C ASN A 311 9.29 -11.79 -30.76
N ASP A 312 9.47 -12.72 -29.81
CA ASP A 312 8.53 -13.79 -29.44
C ASP A 312 8.22 -14.85 -30.51
N LYS A 313 8.72 -14.70 -31.75
CA LYS A 313 8.52 -15.69 -32.82
C LYS A 313 9.67 -16.69 -32.85
N LYS A 314 9.34 -17.98 -32.91
CA LYS A 314 10.33 -19.04 -33.15
C LYS A 314 11.01 -18.83 -34.51
N THR A 315 12.33 -18.84 -34.53
CA THR A 315 13.15 -18.61 -35.72
C THR A 315 14.46 -19.38 -35.64
N GLY A 316 15.15 -19.59 -36.74
CA GLY A 316 16.47 -20.21 -36.77
C GLY A 316 16.46 -21.70 -36.44
N ALA A 317 17.63 -22.23 -36.08
CA ALA A 317 17.81 -23.65 -35.80
C ALA A 317 17.26 -24.02 -34.42
N MET A 318 16.48 -25.09 -34.39
CA MET A 318 15.88 -25.71 -33.22
C MET A 318 16.56 -27.05 -32.99
N LYS A 319 16.66 -27.50 -31.74
CA LYS A 319 17.22 -28.82 -31.43
C LYS A 319 16.45 -29.50 -30.31
N GLU A 320 16.17 -30.78 -30.48
CA GLU A 320 15.73 -31.70 -29.43
C GLU A 320 16.90 -32.66 -29.13
N PHE A 321 17.06 -33.06 -27.88
CA PHE A 321 18.15 -33.90 -27.42
C PHE A 321 17.61 -35.18 -26.77
N TYR A 322 18.37 -36.26 -26.86
CA TYR A 322 18.18 -37.44 -26.02
C TYR A 322 18.69 -37.17 -24.59
N GLU A 323 18.29 -38.01 -23.64
CA GLU A 323 18.74 -37.91 -22.24
C GLU A 323 20.27 -37.98 -22.07
N ASN A 324 20.96 -38.68 -22.99
CA ASN A 324 22.43 -38.73 -23.00
C ASN A 324 23.11 -37.48 -23.58
N GLY A 325 22.33 -36.46 -23.98
CA GLY A 325 22.80 -35.20 -24.56
C GLY A 325 23.07 -35.24 -26.07
N ALA A 326 22.91 -36.37 -26.74
CA ALA A 326 23.03 -36.44 -28.20
C ALA A 326 21.85 -35.69 -28.85
N VAL A 327 22.10 -34.97 -29.95
CA VAL A 327 21.02 -34.34 -30.72
C VAL A 327 20.11 -35.45 -31.25
N LYS A 328 18.83 -35.36 -30.96
CA LYS A 328 17.79 -36.26 -31.46
C LYS A 328 17.23 -35.75 -32.78
N GLN A 329 16.98 -34.45 -32.84
CA GLN A 329 16.45 -33.79 -34.02
C GLN A 329 16.93 -32.34 -34.05
N GLU A 330 17.19 -31.82 -35.24
CA GLU A 330 17.34 -30.39 -35.48
C GLU A 330 16.52 -29.96 -36.69
N TRP A 331 15.89 -28.80 -36.63
CA TRP A 331 15.09 -28.28 -37.72
C TRP A 331 15.11 -26.76 -37.73
N ALA A 332 14.93 -26.17 -38.92
CA ALA A 332 14.90 -24.73 -39.09
C ALA A 332 13.46 -24.19 -39.03
N MET A 333 13.28 -23.10 -38.30
CA MET A 333 12.03 -22.35 -38.21
C MET A 333 12.19 -20.97 -38.84
N GLU A 334 11.17 -20.51 -39.55
CA GLU A 334 11.06 -19.13 -40.01
C GLU A 334 9.64 -18.63 -39.75
N ASN A 335 9.51 -17.48 -39.08
CA ASN A 335 8.21 -16.87 -38.75
C ASN A 335 7.22 -17.83 -38.06
N GLY A 336 7.72 -18.75 -37.22
CA GLY A 336 6.89 -19.71 -36.49
C GLY A 336 6.47 -20.96 -37.27
N GLN A 337 6.95 -21.16 -38.50
CA GLN A 337 6.73 -22.38 -39.29
C GLN A 337 8.04 -23.08 -39.60
N GLU A 338 8.02 -24.41 -39.79
CA GLU A 338 9.19 -25.16 -40.25
C GLU A 338 9.54 -24.73 -41.68
N ASN A 339 10.75 -24.19 -41.86
CA ASN A 339 11.25 -23.75 -43.14
C ASN A 339 12.76 -23.92 -43.18
N GLY A 340 13.25 -24.75 -44.11
CA GLY A 340 14.66 -25.10 -44.25
C GLY A 340 14.97 -26.56 -43.91
N PRO A 341 16.23 -26.88 -43.60
CA PRO A 341 16.66 -28.26 -43.36
C PRO A 341 16.08 -28.81 -42.04
N SER A 342 15.80 -30.12 -42.04
CA SER A 342 15.40 -30.89 -40.87
C SER A 342 16.12 -32.23 -40.87
N ARG A 343 16.80 -32.54 -39.76
CA ARG A 343 17.62 -33.75 -39.58
C ARG A 343 17.24 -34.45 -38.28
N SER A 344 17.20 -35.77 -38.31
CA SER A 344 17.09 -36.59 -37.10
C SER A 344 18.27 -37.55 -37.00
N TYR A 345 18.59 -37.96 -35.78
CA TYR A 345 19.78 -38.77 -35.47
C TYR A 345 19.41 -39.92 -34.54
N TYR A 346 20.18 -41.01 -34.62
CA TYR A 346 20.14 -42.06 -33.62
C TYR A 346 20.69 -41.55 -32.28
N ASN A 347 20.36 -42.22 -31.17
CA ASN A 347 20.88 -41.86 -29.84
C ASN A 347 22.41 -41.99 -29.70
N THR A 348 23.04 -42.68 -30.64
CA THR A 348 24.49 -42.82 -30.82
C THR A 348 25.11 -41.65 -31.62
N GLY A 349 24.29 -40.80 -32.25
CA GLY A 349 24.69 -39.56 -32.93
C GLY A 349 24.77 -39.65 -34.46
N GLU A 350 24.62 -40.83 -35.05
CA GLU A 350 24.63 -40.99 -36.51
C GLU A 350 23.34 -40.43 -37.13
N LEU A 351 23.46 -39.81 -38.30
CA LEU A 351 22.34 -39.26 -39.05
C LEU A 351 21.35 -40.37 -39.42
N MET A 352 20.08 -40.18 -39.08
CA MET A 352 19.00 -41.11 -39.37
C MET A 352 18.16 -40.61 -40.55
N THR A 353 17.82 -39.32 -40.54
CA THR A 353 17.08 -38.70 -41.66
C THR A 353 17.58 -37.30 -41.96
N GLU A 354 17.51 -36.91 -43.24
CA GLU A 354 17.67 -35.52 -43.67
C GLU A 354 16.55 -35.17 -44.66
N SER A 355 15.95 -34.00 -44.48
CA SER A 355 14.81 -33.51 -45.26
C SER A 355 14.84 -31.99 -45.34
N THR A 356 14.00 -31.42 -46.22
CA THR A 356 13.79 -29.97 -46.32
C THR A 356 12.31 -29.65 -46.25
N TYR A 357 11.97 -28.66 -45.44
CA TYR A 357 10.62 -28.13 -45.28
C TYR A 357 10.51 -26.76 -45.94
N ARG A 358 9.33 -26.48 -46.51
CA ARG A 358 8.93 -25.14 -46.94
C ARG A 358 7.51 -24.89 -46.46
N ASN A 359 7.30 -23.79 -45.73
CA ASN A 359 6.00 -23.41 -45.17
C ASN A 359 5.32 -24.55 -44.39
N GLY A 360 6.08 -25.27 -43.56
CA GLY A 360 5.59 -26.39 -42.75
C GLY A 360 5.38 -27.70 -43.51
N GLN A 361 5.71 -27.79 -44.80
CA GLN A 361 5.51 -28.99 -45.61
C GLN A 361 6.84 -29.55 -46.12
N LEU A 362 6.97 -30.89 -46.06
CA LEU A 362 8.07 -31.59 -46.73
C LEU A 362 8.10 -31.22 -48.22
N ASN A 363 9.26 -30.76 -48.69
CA ASN A 363 9.44 -30.32 -50.06
C ASN A 363 10.87 -30.62 -50.52
N GLY A 364 10.99 -31.52 -51.49
CA GLY A 364 12.27 -32.03 -51.99
C GLY A 364 12.52 -33.46 -51.55
N VAL A 365 13.79 -33.78 -51.32
CA VAL A 365 14.25 -35.14 -51.05
C VAL A 365 14.31 -35.40 -49.55
N VAL A 366 13.85 -36.58 -49.13
CA VAL A 366 14.02 -37.13 -47.79
C VAL A 366 14.95 -38.34 -47.89
N ASN A 367 16.14 -38.21 -47.31
CA ASN A 367 17.11 -39.31 -47.21
C ASN A 367 16.93 -40.01 -45.87
N LEU A 368 16.88 -41.34 -45.88
CA LEU A 368 16.86 -42.17 -44.67
C LEU A 368 18.07 -43.09 -44.65
N TYR A 369 18.84 -43.03 -43.58
CA TYR A 369 20.05 -43.79 -43.35
C TYR A 369 19.81 -44.87 -42.29
N LYS A 370 20.54 -45.98 -42.41
CA LYS A 370 20.62 -47.04 -41.39
C LYS A 370 21.60 -46.63 -40.29
N LYS A 371 21.61 -47.38 -39.19
CA LYS A 371 22.54 -47.16 -38.06
C LYS A 371 24.02 -47.28 -38.43
N ASP A 372 24.35 -48.06 -39.45
CA ASP A 372 25.71 -48.20 -39.98
C ASP A 372 26.12 -47.03 -40.92
N GLY A 373 25.21 -46.08 -41.17
CA GLY A 373 25.42 -44.94 -42.05
C GLY A 373 25.02 -45.18 -43.51
N ASP A 374 24.62 -46.39 -43.88
CA ASP A 374 24.22 -46.70 -45.26
C ASP A 374 22.87 -46.06 -45.59
N LEU A 375 22.77 -45.44 -46.76
CA LEU A 375 21.51 -44.90 -47.26
C LEU A 375 20.53 -46.06 -47.56
N ALA A 376 19.37 -46.06 -46.91
CA ALA A 376 18.33 -47.07 -47.10
C ALA A 376 17.33 -46.65 -48.18
N TYR A 377 16.78 -45.44 -48.06
CA TYR A 377 15.72 -44.93 -48.94
C TYR A 377 15.93 -43.46 -49.28
N ILE A 378 15.47 -43.09 -50.47
CA ILE A 378 15.30 -41.71 -50.92
C ILE A 378 13.83 -41.54 -51.28
N ASP A 379 13.10 -40.73 -50.54
CA ASP A 379 11.71 -40.37 -50.86
C ASP A 379 11.67 -38.94 -51.45
N THR A 380 10.86 -38.72 -52.48
CA THR A 380 10.65 -37.37 -53.08
C THR A 380 9.29 -36.84 -52.66
N TYR A 381 9.23 -35.60 -52.20
CA TYR A 381 8.03 -34.91 -51.78
C TYR A 381 7.84 -33.58 -52.51
N ARG A 382 6.59 -33.21 -52.78
CA ARG A 382 6.20 -31.88 -53.25
C ARG A 382 5.00 -31.40 -52.43
N ALA A 383 5.17 -30.26 -51.75
CA ALA A 383 4.12 -29.65 -50.94
C ALA A 383 3.45 -30.65 -49.97
N GLY A 384 4.26 -31.44 -49.27
CA GLY A 384 3.82 -32.45 -48.31
C GLY A 384 3.34 -33.77 -48.92
N THR A 385 3.16 -33.85 -50.24
CA THR A 385 2.73 -35.09 -50.92
C THR A 385 3.93 -35.89 -51.39
N LYS A 386 3.97 -37.18 -51.07
CA LYS A 386 5.02 -38.10 -51.53
C LYS A 386 4.82 -38.43 -53.01
N GLU A 387 5.81 -38.13 -53.85
CA GLU A 387 5.80 -38.40 -55.29
C GLU A 387 6.49 -39.72 -55.65
N GLY A 388 7.43 -40.21 -54.84
CA GLY A 388 8.15 -41.44 -55.15
C GLY A 388 9.06 -41.94 -54.03
N ARG A 389 9.54 -43.18 -54.18
CA ARG A 389 10.55 -43.83 -53.32
C ARG A 389 11.57 -44.54 -54.19
N ARG A 390 12.86 -44.38 -53.85
CA ARG A 390 13.97 -45.19 -54.37
C ARG A 390 14.62 -45.94 -53.22
N VAL A 391 14.66 -47.26 -53.31
CA VAL A 391 15.41 -48.12 -52.39
C VAL A 391 16.86 -48.18 -52.85
N VAL A 392 17.80 -47.96 -51.95
CA VAL A 392 19.23 -48.02 -52.26
C VAL A 392 19.77 -49.37 -51.78
N GLY A 393 20.23 -50.19 -52.73
CA GLY A 393 20.79 -51.52 -52.44
C GLY A 393 20.01 -52.74 -52.96
N GLU A 394 18.83 -52.57 -53.57
CA GLU A 394 18.20 -53.68 -54.31
C GLU A 394 18.85 -53.83 -55.69
N LYS A 395 19.50 -54.98 -55.93
CA LYS A 395 19.79 -55.42 -57.30
C LYS A 395 18.46 -55.58 -58.01
N ILE A 396 18.20 -54.76 -59.02
CA ILE A 396 17.08 -54.93 -59.95
C ILE A 396 17.21 -56.35 -60.53
N PRO A 397 16.24 -57.25 -60.32
CA PRO A 397 16.22 -58.53 -61.03
C PRO A 397 16.13 -58.23 -62.53
N ARG A 398 17.06 -58.77 -63.31
CA ARG A 398 17.06 -58.66 -64.77
C ARG A 398 15.85 -59.34 -65.38
#